data_AF-A0A1Z9J5M9-F1
#
_entry.id   AF-A0A1Z9J5M9-F1
#
_cell.length_a   1.000
_cell.length_b   1.000
_cell.length_c   1.000
_cell.angle_alpha   90.00
_cell.angle_beta   90.00
_cell.angle_gamma   90.00
#
_symmetry.space_group_name_H-M   'P 1'
#
loop_
_entity.id
_entity.type
_entity.pdbx_description
1 polymer ?
#
loop_
_entity_poly.entity_id
_entity_poly.type
_entity_poly.pdbx_seq_one_letter_code
_entity_poly.pdbx_strand_id
1 'polypeptide(L)'
;MKMARKLVSQEDVYEAADEMVRAGKTPTTIGVHRMIGRGSYTTIGNYLKQWEVENAGDDQVEVPVEDEVVPDSIGKDADLFIRKLWVMARKHEHDQLQGERDELKRQQAELQEEVQEVVDASNDMQERIDDLEEALRNSSARYEKEQEARIEAERQASLSEASLSRAQNDLVSLEGKLSAATSKYEAKLEEVATLNGDVSRLNTDVSRLNRDLEQEKEQTERLSQKQANTEASLNAEKSKNEGLQEQLRQLQQKEQEQRSELDEATTEKARLASENANLAGQLEERSRQMTQLEKRLQKATENIEALKAAQRSKAKKKSDGEKEAGGNTTKQE
;
A
#
# COMPACT_ATOMS: atom_id res chain seq x y z
N MET A 1 28.10 -58.74 -95.00
CA MET A 1 27.64 -59.03 -96.39
C MET A 1 28.81 -58.90 -97.35
N LYS A 2 28.84 -59.64 -98.47
CA LYS A 2 29.69 -59.28 -99.61
C LYS A 2 29.08 -58.07 -100.30
N MET A 3 29.70 -56.89 -100.20
CA MET A 3 29.48 -55.84 -101.20
C MET A 3 30.51 -56.06 -102.30
N ALA A 4 30.05 -56.27 -103.53
CA ALA A 4 30.95 -56.33 -104.68
C ALA A 4 31.62 -54.97 -104.85
N ARG A 5 32.96 -54.91 -104.86
CA ARG A 5 33.66 -53.71 -105.30
C ARG A 5 33.28 -53.48 -106.75
N LYS A 6 32.49 -52.44 -107.03
CA LYS A 6 32.28 -51.95 -108.40
C LYS A 6 33.65 -51.67 -109.00
N LEU A 7 34.04 -52.48 -109.98
CA LEU A 7 35.22 -52.21 -110.78
C LEU A 7 34.93 -50.93 -111.58
N VAL A 8 35.92 -50.05 -111.63
CA VAL A 8 35.93 -48.92 -112.56
C VAL A 8 36.25 -49.48 -113.94
N SER A 9 35.46 -49.09 -114.95
CA SER A 9 35.76 -49.41 -116.35
C SER A 9 36.85 -48.49 -116.89
N GLN A 10 37.38 -48.81 -118.08
CA GLN A 10 38.24 -47.89 -118.83
C GLN A 10 37.45 -46.64 -119.24
N GLU A 11 36.22 -46.84 -119.72
CA GLU A 11 35.27 -45.80 -120.15
C GLU A 11 34.93 -44.79 -119.04
N ASP A 12 34.70 -45.26 -117.80
CA ASP A 12 34.53 -44.42 -116.58
C ASP A 12 35.70 -43.42 -116.41
N VAL A 13 36.93 -43.84 -116.74
CA VAL A 13 38.16 -43.05 -116.57
C VAL A 13 38.36 -42.07 -117.73
N TYR A 14 38.00 -42.48 -118.94
CA TYR A 14 38.15 -41.69 -120.15
C TYR A 14 37.16 -40.52 -120.16
N GLU A 15 35.87 -40.76 -119.86
CA GLU A 15 34.85 -39.71 -119.78
C GLU A 15 35.22 -38.63 -118.74
N ALA A 16 35.70 -39.05 -117.57
CA ALA A 16 36.12 -38.13 -116.50
C ALA A 16 37.44 -37.40 -116.82
N ALA A 17 38.33 -37.98 -117.63
CA ALA A 17 39.54 -37.30 -118.10
C ALA A 17 39.20 -36.27 -119.19
N ASP A 18 38.36 -36.62 -120.17
CA ASP A 18 37.86 -35.71 -121.20
C ASP A 18 37.05 -34.54 -120.59
N GLU A 19 36.28 -34.77 -119.53
CA GLU A 19 35.59 -33.70 -118.80
C GLU A 19 36.59 -32.78 -118.07
N MET A 20 37.67 -33.30 -117.50
CA MET A 20 38.74 -32.49 -116.93
C MET A 20 39.45 -31.62 -117.99
N VAL A 21 39.78 -32.18 -119.17
CA VAL A 21 40.36 -31.42 -120.30
C VAL A 21 39.39 -30.33 -120.77
N ARG A 22 38.10 -30.67 -120.95
CA ARG A 22 37.06 -29.71 -121.34
C ARG A 22 36.86 -28.59 -120.32
N ALA A 23 37.17 -28.85 -119.05
CA ALA A 23 37.19 -27.87 -117.97
C ALA A 23 38.55 -27.12 -117.82
N GLY A 24 39.45 -27.24 -118.79
CA GLY A 24 40.76 -26.56 -118.84
C GLY A 24 41.76 -27.05 -117.78
N LYS A 25 41.65 -28.31 -117.34
CA LYS A 25 42.45 -28.87 -116.24
C LYS A 25 43.15 -30.14 -116.68
N THR A 26 44.43 -30.27 -116.38
CA THR A 26 45.18 -31.50 -116.60
C THR A 26 44.54 -32.65 -115.83
N PRO A 27 44.14 -33.75 -116.50
CA PRO A 27 43.64 -34.93 -115.82
C PRO A 27 44.70 -35.49 -114.87
N THR A 28 44.29 -35.86 -113.67
CA THR A 28 45.18 -36.45 -112.67
C THR A 28 44.46 -37.59 -111.96
N THR A 29 45.20 -38.62 -111.55
CA THR A 29 44.63 -39.79 -110.87
C THR A 29 43.79 -39.45 -109.64
N ILE A 30 44.09 -38.33 -108.96
CA ILE A 30 43.33 -37.82 -107.81
C ILE A 30 42.08 -37.05 -108.26
N GLY A 31 42.16 -36.21 -109.30
CA GLY A 31 41.01 -35.50 -109.86
C GLY A 31 39.98 -36.45 -110.45
N VAL A 32 40.43 -37.39 -111.28
CA VAL A 32 39.60 -38.41 -111.93
C VAL A 32 38.96 -39.35 -110.89
N HIS A 33 39.70 -39.81 -109.87
CA HIS A 33 39.10 -40.55 -108.74
C HIS A 33 38.05 -39.71 -107.98
N ARG A 34 38.24 -38.39 -107.84
CA ARG A 34 37.28 -37.52 -107.16
C ARG A 34 35.98 -37.36 -107.94
N MET A 35 36.02 -37.31 -109.26
CA MET A 35 34.83 -37.23 -110.12
C MET A 35 34.09 -38.57 -110.22
N ILE A 36 34.82 -39.67 -110.39
CA ILE A 36 34.25 -41.03 -110.52
C ILE A 36 33.71 -41.57 -109.17
N GLY A 37 34.34 -41.20 -108.05
CA GLY A 37 33.92 -41.57 -106.69
C GLY A 37 34.08 -43.04 -106.30
N ARG A 38 34.69 -43.86 -107.17
CA ARG A 38 34.89 -45.32 -107.02
C ARG A 38 36.21 -45.74 -107.68
N GLY A 39 36.66 -46.96 -107.41
CA GLY A 39 37.88 -47.55 -108.00
C GLY A 39 39.07 -47.58 -107.05
N SER A 40 40.20 -48.11 -107.54
CA SER A 40 41.51 -47.97 -106.89
C SER A 40 42.32 -46.93 -107.65
N TYR A 41 43.06 -46.07 -106.95
CA TYR A 41 44.00 -45.13 -107.58
C TYR A 41 45.00 -45.83 -108.51
N THR A 42 45.39 -47.09 -108.23
CA THR A 42 46.24 -47.88 -109.13
C THR A 42 45.53 -48.35 -110.41
N THR A 43 44.24 -48.67 -110.34
CA THR A 43 43.43 -49.04 -111.52
C THR A 43 43.14 -47.81 -112.38
N ILE A 44 42.74 -46.71 -111.75
CA ILE A 44 42.51 -45.42 -112.42
C ILE A 44 43.81 -44.91 -113.04
N GLY A 45 44.94 -44.99 -112.33
CA GLY A 45 46.24 -44.56 -112.86
C GLY A 45 46.74 -45.38 -114.05
N ASN A 46 46.32 -46.64 -114.20
CA ASN A 46 46.63 -47.44 -115.38
C ASN A 46 45.76 -47.04 -116.57
N TYR A 47 44.44 -46.92 -116.39
CA TYR A 47 43.55 -46.46 -117.46
C TYR A 47 43.79 -45.00 -117.84
N LEU A 48 44.15 -44.14 -116.89
CA LEU A 48 44.48 -42.73 -117.16
C LEU A 48 45.77 -42.62 -117.96
N LYS A 49 46.78 -43.45 -117.69
CA LYS A 49 47.98 -43.54 -118.56
C LYS A 49 47.68 -44.07 -119.96
N GLN A 50 46.67 -44.94 -120.08
CA GLN A 50 46.26 -45.45 -121.38
C GLN A 50 45.49 -44.38 -122.17
N TRP A 51 44.60 -43.62 -121.50
CA TRP A 51 43.98 -42.39 -122.03
C TRP A 51 45.03 -41.34 -122.39
N GLU A 52 46.03 -41.10 -121.54
CA GLU A 52 47.14 -40.15 -121.81
C GLU A 52 47.91 -40.55 -123.08
N VAL A 53 48.11 -41.84 -123.34
CA VAL A 53 48.78 -42.33 -124.57
C VAL A 53 47.86 -42.28 -125.79
N GLU A 54 46.56 -42.56 -125.64
CA GLU A 54 45.59 -42.58 -126.74
C GLU A 54 45.13 -41.15 -127.14
N ASN A 55 45.12 -40.19 -126.21
CA ASN A 55 44.86 -38.75 -126.43
C ASN A 55 46.14 -37.88 -126.51
N ALA A 56 47.36 -38.44 -126.44
CA ALA A 56 48.61 -37.68 -126.62
C ALA A 56 48.77 -37.05 -128.03
N GLY A 57 47.94 -37.46 -129.00
CA GLY A 57 48.01 -37.03 -130.38
C GLY A 57 47.27 -35.72 -130.70
N ASP A 58 47.66 -34.60 -130.07
CA ASP A 58 47.55 -33.26 -130.70
C ASP A 58 48.34 -32.15 -129.97
N ASP A 59 48.47 -32.21 -128.63
CA ASP A 59 49.08 -31.13 -127.80
C ASP A 59 50.64 -31.03 -127.88
N GLN A 60 51.22 -31.46 -129.00
CA GLN A 60 52.59 -31.09 -129.41
C GLN A 60 52.56 -30.38 -130.77
N VAL A 61 51.87 -29.24 -130.81
CA VAL A 61 52.04 -28.24 -131.87
C VAL A 61 53.40 -27.55 -131.68
N GLU A 62 54.47 -28.28 -132.01
CA GLU A 62 55.81 -27.77 -132.17
C GLU A 62 55.82 -26.86 -133.41
N VAL A 63 55.47 -25.57 -133.21
CA VAL A 63 55.43 -24.57 -134.28
C VAL A 63 56.80 -24.49 -134.93
N PRO A 64 56.96 -24.87 -136.21
CA PRO A 64 58.23 -24.71 -136.89
C PRO A 64 58.50 -23.22 -137.04
N VAL A 65 59.55 -22.72 -136.37
CA VAL A 65 60.12 -21.42 -136.70
C VAL A 65 60.93 -21.62 -137.98
N GLU A 66 60.22 -21.66 -139.10
CA GLU A 66 60.86 -21.50 -140.41
C GLU A 66 61.47 -20.10 -140.45
N ASP A 67 62.79 -20.00 -140.68
CA ASP A 67 63.47 -18.74 -140.99
C ASP A 67 63.09 -18.25 -142.41
N GLU A 68 61.79 -18.12 -142.69
CA GLU A 68 61.34 -17.17 -143.69
C GLU A 68 61.85 -15.79 -143.26
N VAL A 69 62.52 -15.10 -144.18
CA VAL A 69 63.13 -13.78 -143.89
C VAL A 69 62.02 -12.75 -143.76
N VAL A 70 61.41 -12.68 -142.57
CA VAL A 70 60.46 -11.65 -142.16
C VAL A 70 61.07 -10.30 -142.49
N PRO A 71 60.47 -9.51 -143.40
CA PRO A 71 61.03 -8.23 -143.80
C PRO A 71 61.37 -7.35 -142.60
N ASP A 72 62.51 -6.68 -142.70
CA ASP A 72 63.16 -5.93 -141.62
C ASP A 72 62.24 -4.87 -140.96
N SER A 73 61.18 -4.44 -141.64
CA SER A 73 60.07 -3.63 -141.12
C SER A 73 59.15 -4.41 -140.18
N ILE A 74 58.63 -5.58 -140.60
CA ILE A 74 57.68 -6.41 -139.84
C ILE A 74 58.33 -6.92 -138.55
N GLY A 75 59.61 -7.30 -138.59
CA GLY A 75 60.35 -7.67 -137.37
C GLY A 75 60.47 -6.53 -136.36
N LYS A 76 60.68 -5.29 -136.83
CA LYS A 76 60.76 -4.09 -135.97
C LYS A 76 59.39 -3.66 -135.45
N ASP A 77 58.35 -3.80 -136.26
CA ASP A 77 56.96 -3.56 -135.84
C ASP A 77 56.50 -4.61 -134.80
N ALA A 78 56.94 -5.86 -134.93
CA ALA A 78 56.69 -6.92 -133.95
C ALA A 78 57.41 -6.68 -132.61
N ASP A 79 58.71 -6.34 -132.61
CA ASP A 79 59.43 -5.95 -131.39
C ASP A 79 58.80 -4.70 -130.74
N LEU A 80 58.42 -3.70 -131.52
CA LEU A 80 57.71 -2.52 -131.04
C LEU A 80 56.33 -2.87 -130.45
N PHE A 81 55.61 -3.84 -131.02
CA PHE A 81 54.34 -4.34 -130.50
C PHE A 81 54.51 -5.13 -129.20
N ILE A 82 55.52 -6.01 -129.12
CA ILE A 82 55.85 -6.78 -127.91
C ILE A 82 56.27 -5.83 -126.77
N ARG A 83 57.09 -4.80 -127.06
CA ARG A 83 57.44 -3.76 -126.06
C ARG A 83 56.22 -2.98 -125.59
N LYS A 84 55.30 -2.61 -126.48
CA LYS A 84 54.03 -1.96 -126.12
C LYS A 84 53.16 -2.88 -125.25
N LEU A 85 53.01 -4.15 -125.62
CA LEU A 85 52.32 -5.17 -124.83
C LEU A 85 52.92 -5.32 -123.44
N TRP A 86 54.25 -5.43 -123.33
CA TRP A 86 54.95 -5.55 -122.05
C TRP A 86 54.79 -4.30 -121.18
N VAL A 87 54.86 -3.10 -121.75
CA VAL A 87 54.58 -1.85 -121.02
C VAL A 87 53.11 -1.78 -120.59
N MET A 88 52.17 -2.21 -121.42
CA MET A 88 50.74 -2.26 -121.07
C MET A 88 50.43 -3.29 -119.99
N ALA A 89 50.99 -4.50 -120.08
CA ALA A 89 50.84 -5.56 -119.08
C ALA A 89 51.46 -5.15 -117.74
N ARG A 90 52.71 -4.64 -117.76
CA ARG A 90 53.39 -4.15 -116.56
C ARG A 90 52.70 -2.92 -115.96
N LYS A 91 52.07 -2.06 -116.78
CA LYS A 91 51.21 -0.99 -116.28
C LYS A 91 49.95 -1.57 -115.63
N HIS A 92 49.26 -2.50 -116.28
CA HIS A 92 48.07 -3.14 -115.71
C HIS A 92 48.38 -3.82 -114.36
N GLU A 93 49.47 -4.59 -114.26
CA GLU A 93 49.93 -5.15 -112.99
C GLU A 93 50.23 -4.08 -111.94
N HIS A 94 50.84 -2.95 -112.33
CA HIS A 94 51.14 -1.87 -111.40
C HIS A 94 49.89 -1.12 -110.93
N ASP A 95 48.97 -0.81 -111.85
CA ASP A 95 47.69 -0.16 -111.57
C ASP A 95 46.82 -1.07 -110.66
N GLN A 96 46.80 -2.39 -110.91
CA GLN A 96 46.13 -3.39 -110.05
C GLN A 96 46.78 -3.49 -108.67
N LEU A 97 48.11 -3.70 -108.58
CA LEU A 97 48.84 -3.78 -107.31
C LEU A 97 48.75 -2.49 -106.50
N GLN A 98 48.60 -1.33 -107.15
CA GLN A 98 48.33 -0.08 -106.46
C GLN A 98 46.89 -0.05 -105.92
N GLY A 99 45.89 -0.45 -106.72
CA GLY A 99 44.50 -0.59 -106.28
C GLY A 99 44.35 -1.52 -105.08
N GLU A 100 44.96 -2.71 -105.12
CA GLU A 100 45.00 -3.66 -104.00
C GLU A 100 45.65 -3.04 -102.74
N ARG A 101 46.75 -2.30 -102.90
CA ARG A 101 47.42 -1.63 -101.77
C ARG A 101 46.61 -0.49 -101.19
N ASP A 102 45.91 0.28 -102.02
CA ASP A 102 45.12 1.42 -101.56
C ASP A 102 43.80 0.95 -100.91
N GLU A 103 43.21 -0.15 -101.40
CA GLU A 103 42.09 -0.84 -100.73
C GLU A 103 42.53 -1.52 -99.42
N LEU A 104 43.69 -2.19 -99.37
CA LEU A 104 44.22 -2.76 -98.13
C LEU A 104 44.52 -1.67 -97.07
N LYS A 105 45.01 -0.49 -97.48
CA LYS A 105 45.14 0.66 -96.56
C LYS A 105 43.78 1.14 -96.06
N ARG A 106 42.75 1.18 -96.93
CA ARG A 106 41.40 1.58 -96.54
C ARG A 106 40.82 0.61 -95.51
N GLN A 107 40.89 -0.69 -95.77
CA GLN A 107 40.49 -1.73 -94.82
C GLN A 107 41.30 -1.71 -93.53
N GLN A 108 42.62 -1.44 -93.59
CA GLN A 108 43.44 -1.27 -92.40
C GLN A 108 43.04 -0.03 -91.57
N ALA A 109 42.69 1.08 -92.22
CA ALA A 109 42.20 2.28 -91.53
C ALA A 109 40.83 2.04 -90.89
N GLU A 110 39.90 1.43 -91.61
CA GLU A 110 38.56 1.06 -91.11
C GLU A 110 38.64 0.11 -89.91
N LEU A 111 39.53 -0.90 -89.95
CA LEU A 111 39.81 -1.79 -88.81
C LEU A 111 40.52 -1.07 -87.64
N GLN A 112 41.33 -0.05 -87.92
CA GLN A 112 41.97 0.75 -86.85
C GLN A 112 40.96 1.69 -86.17
N GLU A 113 39.99 2.21 -86.91
CA GLU A 113 38.87 3.00 -86.40
C GLU A 113 37.93 2.13 -85.55
N GLU A 114 37.51 0.96 -86.04
CA GLU A 114 36.70 -0.01 -85.28
C GLU A 114 37.40 -0.47 -83.97
N VAL A 115 38.70 -0.77 -84.03
CA VAL A 115 39.47 -1.13 -82.82
C VAL A 115 39.57 0.04 -81.83
N GLN A 116 39.67 1.28 -82.30
CA GLN A 116 39.69 2.45 -81.43
C GLN A 116 38.31 2.68 -80.77
N GLU A 117 37.21 2.60 -81.53
CA GLU A 117 35.85 2.68 -80.97
C GLU A 117 35.60 1.60 -79.89
N VAL A 118 36.06 0.37 -80.12
CA VAL A 118 35.94 -0.73 -79.14
C VAL A 118 36.80 -0.49 -77.89
N VAL A 119 38.01 0.09 -78.04
CA VAL A 119 38.86 0.46 -76.90
C VAL A 119 38.22 1.58 -76.08
N ASP A 120 37.71 2.63 -76.72
CA ASP A 120 37.09 3.76 -76.03
C ASP A 120 35.78 3.34 -75.36
N ALA A 121 34.93 2.54 -76.02
CA ALA A 121 33.76 1.94 -75.38
C ALA A 121 34.12 1.01 -74.21
N SER A 122 35.27 0.32 -74.25
CA SER A 122 35.76 -0.48 -73.12
C SER A 122 36.28 0.39 -71.96
N ASN A 123 36.82 1.57 -72.24
CA ASN A 123 37.24 2.53 -71.22
C ASN A 123 36.02 3.13 -70.51
N ASP A 124 35.01 3.59 -71.27
CA ASP A 124 33.72 4.06 -70.76
C ASP A 124 33.01 3.00 -69.88
N MET A 125 33.08 1.73 -70.27
CA MET A 125 32.54 0.63 -69.47
C MET A 125 33.34 0.40 -68.18
N GLN A 126 34.67 0.56 -68.18
CA GLN A 126 35.49 0.39 -66.98
C GLN A 126 35.29 1.54 -66.00
N GLU A 127 35.30 2.80 -66.45
CA GLU A 127 34.99 3.96 -65.60
C GLU A 127 33.61 3.79 -64.93
N ARG A 128 32.62 3.30 -65.69
CA ARG A 128 31.28 3.02 -65.16
C ARG A 128 31.19 1.81 -64.23
N ILE A 129 32.10 0.84 -64.32
CA ILE A 129 32.22 -0.24 -63.34
C ILE A 129 32.79 0.32 -62.03
N ASP A 130 33.87 1.09 -62.11
CA ASP A 130 34.53 1.70 -60.95
C ASP A 130 33.55 2.64 -60.18
N ASP A 131 32.79 3.46 -60.91
CA ASP A 131 31.69 4.31 -60.38
C ASP A 131 30.62 3.48 -59.63
N LEU A 132 30.22 2.33 -60.20
CA LEU A 132 29.21 1.45 -59.62
C LEU A 132 29.74 0.69 -58.41
N GLU A 133 31.01 0.30 -58.40
CA GLU A 133 31.66 -0.32 -57.24
C GLU A 133 31.83 0.69 -56.09
N GLU A 134 32.23 1.95 -56.37
CA GLU A 134 32.24 2.99 -55.33
C GLU A 134 30.82 3.29 -54.83
N ALA A 135 29.83 3.42 -55.71
CA ALA A 135 28.44 3.66 -55.30
C ALA A 135 27.89 2.52 -54.43
N LEU A 136 28.17 1.26 -54.79
CA LEU A 136 27.80 0.08 -54.01
C LEU A 136 28.50 0.06 -52.65
N ARG A 137 29.82 0.32 -52.60
CA ARG A 137 30.61 0.38 -51.37
C ARG A 137 30.11 1.48 -50.42
N ASN A 138 29.83 2.67 -50.96
CA ASN A 138 29.25 3.80 -50.22
C ASN A 138 27.83 3.51 -49.73
N SER A 139 27.03 2.73 -50.47
CA SER A 139 25.70 2.29 -50.04
C SER A 139 25.79 1.28 -48.88
N SER A 140 26.62 0.24 -49.02
CA SER A 140 26.82 -0.78 -47.99
C SER A 140 27.34 -0.19 -46.68
N ALA A 141 28.35 0.68 -46.73
CA ALA A 141 28.90 1.33 -45.52
C ALA A 141 27.87 2.25 -44.82
N ARG A 142 26.92 2.83 -45.55
CA ARG A 142 25.80 3.58 -44.96
C ARG A 142 24.77 2.64 -44.31
N TYR A 143 24.47 1.51 -44.95
CA TYR A 143 23.55 0.51 -44.44
C TYR A 143 24.07 -0.17 -43.15
N GLU A 144 25.35 -0.54 -43.11
CA GLU A 144 26.01 -1.08 -41.92
C GLU A 144 25.94 -0.09 -40.75
N LYS A 145 26.30 1.18 -40.98
CA LYS A 145 26.24 2.23 -39.96
C LYS A 145 24.81 2.51 -39.46
N GLU A 146 23.80 2.45 -40.33
CA GLU A 146 22.39 2.60 -39.96
C GLU A 146 21.89 1.39 -39.14
N GLN A 147 22.36 0.18 -39.45
CA GLN A 147 22.08 -1.02 -38.64
C GLN A 147 22.74 -0.93 -37.25
N GLU A 148 24.00 -0.52 -37.15
CA GLU A 148 24.66 -0.27 -35.86
C GLU A 148 23.91 0.79 -35.03
N ALA A 149 23.51 1.90 -35.66
CA ALA A 149 22.72 2.95 -35.02
C ALA A 149 21.35 2.45 -34.55
N ARG A 150 20.67 1.60 -35.33
CA ARG A 150 19.42 0.94 -34.94
C ARG A 150 19.60 0.02 -33.74
N ILE A 151 20.61 -0.84 -33.75
CA ILE A 151 20.88 -1.79 -32.66
C ILE A 151 21.17 -1.04 -31.35
N GLU A 152 21.97 0.03 -31.40
CA GLU A 152 22.24 0.86 -30.22
C GLU A 152 21.00 1.63 -29.75
N ALA A 153 20.18 2.17 -30.67
CA ALA A 153 18.93 2.83 -30.32
C ALA A 153 17.90 1.87 -29.69
N GLU A 154 17.79 0.64 -30.20
CA GLU A 154 16.93 -0.41 -29.65
C GLU A 154 17.43 -0.88 -28.27
N ARG A 155 18.75 -1.00 -28.10
CA ARG A 155 19.38 -1.29 -26.80
C ARG A 155 19.11 -0.17 -25.78
N GLN A 156 19.19 1.10 -26.18
CA GLN A 156 18.86 2.24 -25.33
C GLN A 156 17.36 2.29 -24.99
N ALA A 157 16.48 2.03 -25.97
CA ALA A 157 15.05 1.94 -25.75
C ALA A 157 14.70 0.84 -24.72
N SER A 158 15.22 -0.37 -24.90
CA SER A 158 15.03 -1.49 -23.97
C SER A 158 15.54 -1.19 -22.56
N LEU A 159 16.70 -0.54 -22.41
CA LEU A 159 17.19 -0.07 -21.12
C LEU A 159 16.28 1.00 -20.49
N SER A 160 15.75 1.93 -21.28
CA SER A 160 14.82 2.95 -20.79
C SER A 160 13.49 2.33 -20.34
N GLU A 161 12.96 1.36 -21.07
CA GLU A 161 11.73 0.62 -20.75
C GLU A 161 11.91 -0.21 -19.47
N ALA A 162 13.04 -0.90 -19.33
CA ALA A 162 13.40 -1.62 -18.11
C ALA A 162 13.56 -0.68 -16.90
N SER A 163 14.03 0.56 -17.11
CA SER A 163 14.11 1.58 -16.05
C SER A 163 12.72 2.13 -15.67
N LEU A 164 11.85 2.35 -16.66
CA LEU A 164 10.48 2.84 -16.47
C LEU A 164 9.63 1.79 -15.74
N SER A 165 9.75 0.52 -16.11
CA SER A 165 9.08 -0.59 -15.43
C SER A 165 9.50 -0.70 -13.96
N ARG A 166 10.79 -0.51 -13.63
CA ARG A 166 11.24 -0.44 -12.22
C ARG A 166 10.61 0.73 -11.49
N ALA A 167 10.67 1.94 -12.06
CA ALA A 167 10.08 3.14 -11.47
C ALA A 167 8.56 3.02 -11.24
N GLN A 168 7.83 2.34 -12.14
CA GLN A 168 6.41 2.03 -11.97
C GLN A 168 6.17 1.07 -10.80
N ASN A 169 6.96 -0.01 -10.68
CA ASN A 169 6.86 -0.94 -9.55
C ASN A 169 7.22 -0.27 -8.21
N ASP A 170 8.23 0.59 -8.18
CA ASP A 170 8.60 1.37 -7.00
C ASP A 170 7.48 2.37 -6.61
N LEU A 171 6.85 3.03 -7.59
CA LEU A 171 5.71 3.93 -7.37
C LEU A 171 4.53 3.18 -6.74
N VAL A 172 4.12 2.03 -7.28
CA VAL A 172 3.06 1.19 -6.69
C VAL A 172 3.44 0.72 -5.28
N SER A 173 4.73 0.43 -5.04
CA SER A 173 5.24 0.10 -3.70
C SER A 173 5.15 1.28 -2.73
N LEU A 174 5.37 2.51 -3.19
CA LEU A 174 5.22 3.73 -2.39
C LEU A 174 3.76 4.06 -2.12
N GLU A 175 2.87 3.94 -3.10
CA GLU A 175 1.41 4.12 -2.94
C GLU A 175 0.83 3.13 -1.91
N GLY A 176 1.23 1.86 -1.98
CA GLY A 176 0.86 0.85 -0.98
C GLY A 176 1.35 1.18 0.44
N LYS A 177 2.59 1.68 0.57
CA LYS A 177 3.14 2.13 1.86
C LYS A 177 2.42 3.39 2.38
N LEU A 178 2.07 4.32 1.50
CA LEU A 178 1.36 5.55 1.84
C LEU A 178 -0.06 5.24 2.31
N SER A 179 -0.81 4.42 1.57
CA SER A 179 -2.14 3.93 1.97
C SER A 179 -2.12 3.23 3.34
N ALA A 180 -1.15 2.32 3.55
CA ALA A 180 -0.96 1.65 4.83
C ALA A 180 -0.49 2.57 5.98
N ALA A 181 0.09 3.73 5.67
CA ALA A 181 0.41 4.76 6.66
C ALA A 181 -0.84 5.62 6.99
N THR A 182 -1.59 6.07 5.98
CA THR A 182 -2.84 6.83 6.14
C THR A 182 -3.83 6.06 7.01
N SER A 183 -4.09 4.79 6.71
CA SER A 183 -5.00 3.95 7.51
C SER A 183 -4.57 3.79 8.98
N LYS A 184 -3.25 3.79 9.25
CA LYS A 184 -2.72 3.79 10.64
C LYS A 184 -2.89 5.13 11.34
N TYR A 185 -2.77 6.25 10.62
CA TYR A 185 -3.06 7.58 11.15
C TYR A 185 -4.55 7.77 11.43
N GLU A 186 -5.44 7.30 10.56
CA GLU A 186 -6.89 7.30 10.77
C GLU A 186 -7.28 6.48 12.00
N ALA A 187 -6.76 5.26 12.14
CA ALA A 187 -6.97 4.43 13.33
C ALA A 187 -6.46 5.11 14.62
N LYS A 188 -5.34 5.85 14.56
CA LYS A 188 -4.81 6.60 15.71
C LYS A 188 -5.59 7.88 16.00
N LEU A 189 -6.23 8.51 15.01
CA LEU A 189 -7.15 9.62 15.24
C LEU A 189 -8.42 9.16 15.97
N GLU A 190 -8.96 8.00 15.62
CA GLU A 190 -10.12 7.41 16.32
C GLU A 190 -9.77 6.96 17.75
N GLU A 191 -8.56 6.41 17.97
CA GLU A 191 -8.03 6.12 19.30
C GLU A 191 -7.90 7.39 20.16
N VAL A 192 -7.44 8.51 19.58
CA VAL A 192 -7.38 9.80 20.27
C VAL A 192 -8.78 10.37 20.55
N ALA A 193 -9.72 10.23 19.61
CA ALA A 193 -11.11 10.69 19.78
C ALA A 193 -11.83 9.94 20.91
N THR A 194 -11.69 8.61 20.95
CA THR A 194 -12.26 7.76 22.01
C THR A 194 -11.63 8.05 23.37
N LEU A 195 -10.29 8.12 23.46
CA LEU A 195 -9.59 8.50 24.69
C LEU A 195 -10.01 9.88 25.22
N ASN A 196 -10.19 10.88 24.34
CA ASN A 196 -10.64 12.21 24.73
C ASN A 196 -12.10 12.19 25.25
N GLY A 197 -12.95 11.33 24.69
CA GLY A 197 -14.29 11.06 25.20
C GLY A 197 -14.28 10.45 26.60
N ASP A 198 -13.39 9.50 26.86
CA ASP A 198 -13.26 8.86 28.18
C ASP A 198 -12.61 9.77 29.23
N VAL A 199 -11.64 10.62 28.85
CA VAL A 199 -11.12 11.69 29.72
C VAL A 199 -12.23 12.66 30.11
N SER A 200 -13.12 13.02 29.18
CA SER A 200 -14.29 13.87 29.46
C SER A 200 -15.25 13.20 30.47
N ARG A 201 -15.58 11.92 30.27
CA ARG A 201 -16.40 11.12 31.21
C ARG A 201 -15.77 11.08 32.60
N LEU A 202 -14.50 10.67 32.70
CA LEU A 202 -13.76 10.59 33.97
C LEU A 202 -13.71 11.95 34.69
N ASN A 203 -13.57 13.06 33.96
CA ASN A 203 -13.61 14.40 34.55
C ASN A 203 -15.02 14.74 35.10
N THR A 204 -16.10 14.30 34.45
CA THR A 204 -17.46 14.45 34.99
C THR A 204 -17.71 13.56 36.21
N ASP A 205 -17.19 12.33 36.23
CA ASP A 205 -17.31 11.42 37.38
C ASP A 205 -16.49 11.89 38.58
N VAL A 206 -15.25 12.35 38.39
CA VAL A 206 -14.45 13.01 39.44
C VAL A 206 -15.18 14.26 39.96
N SER A 207 -15.77 15.05 39.07
CA SER A 207 -16.59 16.21 39.46
C SER A 207 -17.88 15.83 40.21
N ARG A 208 -18.39 14.60 40.06
CA ARG A 208 -19.52 14.09 40.84
C ARG A 208 -19.05 13.56 42.19
N LEU A 209 -18.07 12.65 42.20
CA LEU A 209 -17.48 12.06 43.39
C LEU A 209 -16.94 13.11 44.39
N ASN A 210 -16.40 14.23 43.90
CA ASN A 210 -15.98 15.34 44.77
C ASN A 210 -17.17 16.05 45.44
N ARG A 211 -18.34 16.14 44.79
CA ARG A 211 -19.57 16.67 45.42
C ARG A 211 -20.18 15.66 46.38
N ASP A 212 -20.24 14.39 45.97
CA ASP A 212 -20.74 13.28 46.78
C ASP A 212 -19.91 13.19 48.09
N LEU A 213 -18.58 13.29 48.00
CA LEU A 213 -17.65 13.34 49.14
C LEU A 213 -17.85 14.56 50.05
N GLU A 214 -18.09 15.75 49.50
CA GLU A 214 -18.31 16.95 50.32
C GLU A 214 -19.65 16.88 51.07
N GLN A 215 -20.69 16.30 50.45
CA GLN A 215 -21.97 16.04 51.12
C GLN A 215 -21.85 15.02 52.25
N GLU A 216 -21.01 13.98 52.09
CA GLU A 216 -20.73 13.03 53.17
C GLU A 216 -19.92 13.66 54.32
N LYS A 217 -18.99 14.58 54.03
CA LYS A 217 -18.33 15.39 55.08
C LYS A 217 -19.33 16.26 55.84
N GLU A 218 -20.17 17.02 55.14
CA GLU A 218 -21.21 17.86 55.76
C GLU A 218 -22.16 17.01 56.63
N GLN A 219 -22.56 15.83 56.15
CA GLN A 219 -23.36 14.90 56.95
C GLN A 219 -22.60 14.40 58.19
N THR A 220 -21.33 14.05 58.05
CA THR A 220 -20.48 13.59 59.17
C THR A 220 -20.31 14.68 60.23
N GLU A 221 -20.07 15.94 59.84
CA GLU A 221 -20.02 17.08 60.77
C GLU A 221 -21.37 17.32 61.46
N ARG A 222 -22.48 17.31 60.71
CA ARG A 222 -23.83 17.46 61.27
C ARG A 222 -24.19 16.32 62.23
N LEU A 223 -23.73 15.10 61.98
CA LEU A 223 -23.92 13.94 62.88
C LEU A 223 -23.03 14.05 64.12
N SER A 224 -21.77 14.46 63.97
CA SER A 224 -20.86 14.71 65.09
C SER A 224 -21.39 15.81 66.03
N GLN A 225 -21.87 16.93 65.48
CA GLN A 225 -22.48 18.00 66.28
C GLN A 225 -23.78 17.55 66.97
N LYS A 226 -24.60 16.70 66.31
CA LYS A 226 -25.77 16.07 66.95
C LYS A 226 -25.34 15.17 68.11
N GLN A 227 -24.33 14.33 67.91
CA GLN A 227 -23.80 13.44 68.95
C GLN A 227 -23.33 14.26 70.16
N ALA A 228 -22.47 15.26 69.96
CA ALA A 228 -21.99 16.15 71.03
C ALA A 228 -23.15 16.84 71.78
N ASN A 229 -24.18 17.33 71.05
CA ASN A 229 -25.37 17.93 71.66
C ASN A 229 -26.17 16.89 72.49
N THR A 230 -26.31 15.65 72.02
CA THR A 230 -26.99 14.59 72.78
C THR A 230 -26.18 14.12 73.99
N GLU A 231 -24.85 14.06 73.90
CA GLU A 231 -23.98 13.72 75.03
C GLU A 231 -24.00 14.81 76.11
N ALA A 232 -23.96 16.09 75.71
CA ALA A 232 -24.14 17.22 76.62
C ALA A 232 -25.52 17.19 77.31
N SER A 233 -26.59 16.92 76.55
CA SER A 233 -27.96 16.80 77.09
C SER A 233 -28.10 15.61 78.05
N LEU A 234 -27.52 14.46 77.70
CA LEU A 234 -27.50 13.27 78.55
C LEU A 234 -26.74 13.51 79.85
N ASN A 235 -25.60 14.22 79.81
CA ASN A 235 -24.84 14.55 81.01
C ASN A 235 -25.56 15.60 81.88
N ALA A 236 -26.25 16.58 81.28
CA ALA A 236 -27.09 17.51 82.03
C ALA A 236 -28.25 16.80 82.76
N GLU A 237 -28.95 15.86 82.11
CA GLU A 237 -30.00 15.07 82.76
C GLU A 237 -29.44 14.07 83.79
N LYS A 238 -28.22 13.54 83.63
CA LYS A 238 -27.53 12.78 84.69
C LYS A 238 -27.29 13.64 85.93
N SER A 239 -26.65 14.81 85.79
CA SER A 239 -26.37 15.69 86.94
C SER A 239 -27.63 16.22 87.61
N LYS A 240 -28.71 16.42 86.85
CA LYS A 240 -30.04 16.72 87.37
C LYS A 240 -30.66 15.54 88.12
N ASN A 241 -30.48 14.30 87.66
CA ASN A 241 -30.94 13.09 88.33
C ASN A 241 -30.12 12.84 89.62
N GLU A 242 -28.81 13.04 89.60
CA GLU A 242 -27.93 13.04 90.79
C GLU A 242 -28.39 14.09 91.82
N GLY A 243 -28.67 15.32 91.38
CA GLY A 243 -29.22 16.37 92.24
C GLY A 243 -30.61 16.05 92.81
N LEU A 244 -31.48 15.40 92.03
CA LEU A 244 -32.80 14.93 92.50
C LEU A 244 -32.67 13.75 93.48
N GLN A 245 -31.70 12.86 93.31
CA GLN A 245 -31.41 11.78 94.25
C GLN A 245 -30.89 12.33 95.59
N GLU A 246 -30.04 13.36 95.57
CA GLU A 246 -29.57 14.02 96.79
C GLU A 246 -30.70 14.82 97.47
N GLN A 247 -31.57 15.51 96.71
CA GLN A 247 -32.78 16.12 97.27
C GLN A 247 -33.74 15.08 97.88
N LEU A 248 -33.92 13.93 97.23
CA LEU A 248 -34.72 12.82 97.75
C LEU A 248 -34.12 12.30 99.08
N ARG A 249 -32.80 12.15 99.14
CA ARG A 249 -32.07 11.72 100.34
C ARG A 249 -32.22 12.71 101.49
N GLN A 250 -32.11 14.01 101.22
CA GLN A 250 -32.32 15.07 102.21
C GLN A 250 -33.77 15.12 102.72
N LEU A 251 -34.75 14.91 101.84
CA LEU A 251 -36.16 14.79 102.22
C LEU A 251 -36.42 13.52 103.04
N GLN A 252 -35.82 12.39 102.70
CA GLN A 252 -35.90 11.14 103.48
C GLN A 252 -35.27 11.29 104.88
N GLN A 253 -34.10 11.92 104.98
CA GLN A 253 -33.49 12.25 106.27
C GLN A 253 -34.41 13.15 107.09
N LYS A 254 -34.95 14.22 106.49
CA LYS A 254 -35.87 15.13 107.18
C LYS A 254 -37.18 14.44 107.60
N GLU A 255 -37.71 13.52 106.79
CA GLU A 255 -38.87 12.71 107.18
C GLU A 255 -38.53 11.81 108.38
N GLN A 256 -37.33 11.23 108.42
CA GLN A 256 -36.85 10.44 109.56
C GLN A 256 -36.64 11.29 110.82
N GLU A 257 -36.08 12.50 110.69
CA GLU A 257 -35.96 13.48 111.77
C GLU A 257 -37.34 13.86 112.32
N GLN A 258 -38.28 14.24 111.44
CA GLN A 258 -39.65 14.59 111.83
C GLN A 258 -40.45 13.41 112.42
N ARG A 259 -40.14 12.17 112.02
CA ARG A 259 -40.68 10.96 112.67
C ARG A 259 -40.11 10.79 114.08
N SER A 260 -38.82 11.04 114.30
CA SER A 260 -38.21 11.04 115.64
C SER A 260 -38.81 12.12 116.53
N GLU A 261 -38.94 13.35 116.03
CA GLU A 261 -39.62 14.46 116.73
C GLU A 261 -41.07 14.12 117.08
N LEU A 262 -41.79 13.44 116.18
CA LEU A 262 -43.19 13.03 116.40
C LEU A 262 -43.31 11.89 117.43
N ASP A 263 -42.40 10.92 117.42
CA ASP A 263 -42.34 9.84 118.41
C ASP A 263 -41.94 10.40 119.79
N GLU A 264 -40.93 11.29 119.86
CA GLU A 264 -40.56 12.03 121.07
C GLU A 264 -41.74 12.84 121.62
N ALA A 265 -42.38 13.66 120.80
CA ALA A 265 -43.57 14.42 121.19
C ALA A 265 -44.75 13.51 121.61
N THR A 266 -44.88 12.32 121.02
CA THR A 266 -45.89 11.32 121.40
C THR A 266 -45.57 10.68 122.75
N THR A 267 -44.30 10.36 123.02
CA THR A 267 -43.88 9.85 124.34
C THR A 267 -43.99 10.91 125.44
N GLU A 268 -43.62 12.17 125.19
CA GLU A 268 -43.79 13.26 126.14
C GLU A 268 -45.27 13.58 126.39
N LYS A 269 -46.10 13.55 125.34
CA LYS A 269 -47.57 13.62 125.49
C LYS A 269 -48.11 12.47 126.35
N ALA A 270 -47.59 11.25 126.21
CA ALA A 270 -47.97 10.12 127.05
C ALA A 270 -47.47 10.29 128.50
N ARG A 271 -46.27 10.83 128.71
CA ARG A 271 -45.71 11.18 130.03
C ARG A 271 -46.59 12.22 130.72
N LEU A 272 -46.92 13.31 130.04
CA LEU A 272 -47.80 14.37 130.52
C LEU A 272 -49.25 13.89 130.74
N ALA A 273 -49.75 12.92 129.95
CA ALA A 273 -51.04 12.29 130.19
C ALA A 273 -51.05 11.45 131.48
N SER A 274 -49.97 10.69 131.74
CA SER A 274 -49.77 9.94 132.99
C SER A 274 -49.59 10.87 134.19
N GLU A 275 -48.86 11.97 134.03
CA GLU A 275 -48.65 13.00 135.06
C GLU A 275 -49.96 13.73 135.39
N ASN A 276 -50.77 14.09 134.39
CA ASN A 276 -52.12 14.60 134.59
C ASN A 276 -53.06 13.58 135.24
N ALA A 277 -52.97 12.29 134.90
CA ALA A 277 -53.77 11.24 135.55
C ALA A 277 -53.39 11.07 137.03
N ASN A 278 -52.09 11.15 137.36
CA ASN A 278 -51.62 11.17 138.75
C ASN A 278 -52.08 12.42 139.50
N LEU A 279 -52.02 13.61 138.88
CA LEU A 279 -52.52 14.86 139.48
C LEU A 279 -54.04 14.83 139.67
N ALA A 280 -54.80 14.27 138.73
CA ALA A 280 -56.24 14.05 138.87
C ALA A 280 -56.56 13.08 140.02
N GLY A 281 -55.82 11.98 140.15
CA GLY A 281 -55.94 11.06 141.29
C GLY A 281 -55.60 11.72 142.63
N GLN A 282 -54.57 12.57 142.67
CA GLN A 282 -54.24 13.37 143.86
C GLN A 282 -55.34 14.39 144.18
N LEU A 283 -55.93 15.04 143.18
CA LEU A 283 -57.07 15.96 143.35
C LEU A 283 -58.32 15.24 143.83
N GLU A 284 -58.60 14.04 143.33
CA GLU A 284 -59.73 13.22 143.79
C GLU A 284 -59.52 12.78 145.25
N GLU A 285 -58.31 12.34 145.61
CA GLU A 285 -57.96 11.96 146.99
C GLU A 285 -57.98 13.19 147.93
N ARG A 286 -57.52 14.36 147.49
CA ARG A 286 -57.69 15.62 148.21
C ARG A 286 -59.16 16.03 148.35
N SER A 287 -59.99 15.77 147.34
CA SER A 287 -61.43 16.02 147.40
C SER A 287 -62.10 15.08 148.41
N ARG A 288 -61.76 13.79 148.43
CA ARG A 288 -62.23 12.83 149.44
C ARG A 288 -61.79 13.24 150.86
N GLN A 289 -60.57 13.72 151.03
CA GLN A 289 -60.09 14.30 152.30
C GLN A 289 -60.87 15.56 152.68
N MET A 290 -61.18 16.44 151.72
CA MET A 290 -62.01 17.63 151.95
C MET A 290 -63.42 17.23 152.38
N THR A 291 -64.09 16.30 151.69
CA THR A 291 -65.42 15.81 152.08
C THR A 291 -65.42 15.05 153.40
N GLN A 292 -64.32 14.35 153.77
CA GLN A 292 -64.18 13.82 155.14
C GLN A 292 -64.05 14.93 156.18
N LEU A 293 -63.30 16.00 155.89
CA LEU A 293 -63.17 17.16 156.78
C LEU A 293 -64.52 17.89 156.91
N GLU A 294 -65.22 18.16 155.81
CA GLU A 294 -66.58 18.71 155.80
C GLU A 294 -67.54 17.87 156.63
N LYS A 295 -67.52 16.54 156.49
CA LYS A 295 -68.39 15.62 157.26
C LYS A 295 -68.02 15.55 158.75
N ARG A 296 -66.77 15.83 159.12
CA ARG A 296 -66.33 16.04 160.52
C ARG A 296 -66.75 17.42 161.03
N LEU A 297 -66.70 18.44 160.18
CA LEU A 297 -67.16 19.81 160.45
C LEU A 297 -68.68 19.82 160.70
N GLN A 298 -69.45 19.15 159.85
CA GLN A 298 -70.90 18.97 160.01
C GLN A 298 -71.23 18.28 161.34
N LYS A 299 -70.53 17.20 161.70
CA LYS A 299 -70.68 16.58 163.04
C LYS A 299 -70.30 17.51 164.20
N ALA A 300 -69.32 18.39 164.02
CA ALA A 300 -69.00 19.41 165.02
C ALA A 300 -70.13 20.46 165.14
N THR A 301 -70.71 20.90 164.01
CA THR A 301 -71.85 21.82 163.97
C THR A 301 -73.11 21.21 164.59
N GLU A 302 -73.39 19.93 164.32
CA GLU A 302 -74.50 19.17 164.95
C GLU A 302 -74.33 19.10 166.48
N ASN A 303 -73.11 18.83 166.97
CA ASN A 303 -72.80 18.89 168.41
C ASN A 303 -72.94 20.31 169.00
N ILE A 304 -72.63 21.36 168.25
CA ILE A 304 -72.78 22.76 168.68
C ILE A 304 -74.26 23.15 168.75
N GLU A 305 -75.10 22.75 167.80
CA GLU A 305 -76.55 22.98 167.85
C GLU A 305 -77.20 22.20 169.02
N ALA A 306 -76.79 20.95 169.27
CA ALA A 306 -77.25 20.19 170.43
C ALA A 306 -76.93 20.88 171.76
N LEU A 307 -75.75 21.52 171.88
CA LEU A 307 -75.37 22.29 173.07
C LEU A 307 -76.16 23.61 173.20
N LYS A 308 -76.47 24.30 172.09
CA LYS A 308 -77.34 25.50 172.10
C LYS A 308 -78.78 25.18 172.51
N ALA A 309 -79.31 24.03 172.09
CA ALA A 309 -80.65 23.58 172.48
C ALA A 309 -80.81 23.44 174.00
N ALA A 310 -79.78 22.93 174.70
CA ALA A 310 -79.79 22.79 176.15
C ALA A 310 -79.83 24.13 176.91
N GLN A 311 -79.14 25.16 176.40
CA GLN A 311 -78.98 26.44 177.11
C GLN A 311 -80.19 27.38 177.03
N ARG A 312 -81.12 27.22 176.08
CA ARG A 312 -82.31 28.09 175.94
C ARG A 312 -83.42 27.86 176.97
N SER A 313 -83.22 26.97 177.95
CA SER A 313 -84.25 26.54 178.90
C SER A 313 -84.38 27.39 180.18
N LYS A 314 -83.48 28.34 180.46
CA LYS A 314 -83.52 29.19 181.67
C LYS A 314 -83.10 30.66 181.43
N ALA A 315 -83.95 31.57 181.89
CA ALA A 315 -83.82 33.05 181.88
C ALA A 315 -83.94 33.74 180.49
N LYS A 316 -84.59 34.91 180.33
CA LYS A 316 -85.39 35.75 181.26
C LYS A 316 -86.42 36.61 180.50
N LYS A 317 -87.34 37.29 181.21
CA LYS A 317 -88.35 38.23 180.64
C LYS A 317 -87.73 39.61 180.29
N LYS A 318 -88.20 40.22 179.18
CA LYS A 318 -88.17 41.66 178.78
C LYS A 318 -86.78 42.30 178.49
N SER A 319 -86.63 43.27 177.55
CA SER A 319 -87.55 43.83 176.52
C SER A 319 -86.86 44.72 175.46
N ASP A 320 -87.31 44.60 174.19
CA ASP A 320 -87.64 45.59 173.13
C ASP A 320 -86.63 46.60 172.48
N GLY A 321 -86.73 46.71 171.13
CA GLY A 321 -86.52 47.91 170.27
C GLY A 321 -85.20 48.07 169.49
N GLU A 322 -85.13 48.60 168.24
CA GLU A 322 -86.10 48.73 167.12
C GLU A 322 -85.39 49.15 165.78
N LYS A 323 -85.85 48.66 164.60
CA LYS A 323 -85.80 49.27 163.21
C LYS A 323 -84.45 49.62 162.52
N GLU A 324 -84.28 49.84 161.18
CA GLU A 324 -84.90 49.58 159.84
C GLU A 324 -83.88 50.08 158.74
N ALA A 325 -83.90 49.88 157.41
CA ALA A 325 -84.49 48.91 156.43
C ALA A 325 -83.90 49.13 154.98
N GLY A 326 -84.02 48.14 154.07
CA GLY A 326 -83.82 48.25 152.59
C GLY A 326 -82.42 47.88 152.03
N GLY A 327 -82.24 47.37 150.79
CA GLY A 327 -83.19 46.88 149.76
C GLY A 327 -82.56 46.57 148.38
N ASN A 328 -83.28 45.86 147.48
CA ASN A 328 -83.01 45.56 146.04
C ASN A 328 -81.84 44.59 145.64
N THR A 329 -81.76 44.05 144.42
CA THR A 329 -82.55 42.95 143.75
C THR A 329 -81.85 42.44 142.46
N THR A 330 -82.28 41.27 141.93
CA THR A 330 -82.38 40.90 140.48
C THR A 330 -81.59 39.65 139.97
N LYS A 331 -82.19 39.04 138.94
CA LYS A 331 -81.94 37.83 138.11
C LYS A 331 -80.56 37.82 137.38
N GLN A 332 -80.16 36.85 136.54
CA GLN A 332 -80.93 35.85 135.74
C GLN A 332 -80.08 34.65 135.27
N GLU A 333 -80.79 33.55 134.93
CA GLU A 333 -80.35 32.32 134.22
C GLU A 333 -79.22 31.48 134.86
#